data_AF-A0A1G2R9P9-F1
#
_entry.id   AF-A0A1G2R9P9-F1
#
_cell.length_a   1.000
_cell.length_b   1.000
_cell.length_c   1.000
_cell.angle_alpha   90.00
_cell.angle_beta   90.00
_cell.angle_gamma   90.00
#
_symmetry.space_group_name_H-M   'P 1'
#
loop_
_entity.id
_entity.type
_entity.pdbx_description
1 polymer ?
#
loop_
_entity_poly.entity_id
_entity_poly.type
_entity_poly.pdbx_seq_one_letter_code
_entity_poly.pdbx_strand_id
1 'polypeptide(L)'
;MPFSFPKAKTLVQQRQMQRLLTFAFLLVMGITAFVLWQGFFKQAPTDVTVPNVGAPRQKVEVNFDFFKSNVFEKFSLPLEEPVPPQNLGRQNPFVPF
;
A
#
# COMPACT_ATOMS: atom_id res chain seq x y z
N MET A 1 -36.28 29.96 -16.26
CA MET A 1 -34.90 29.49 -16.52
C MET A 1 -34.46 30.09 -17.86
N PRO A 2 -33.49 31.03 -17.90
CA PRO A 2 -33.04 31.56 -19.19
C PRO A 2 -32.15 30.51 -19.88
N PHE A 3 -32.60 30.02 -21.03
CA PHE A 3 -31.78 29.20 -21.91
C PHE A 3 -30.66 30.08 -22.49
N SER A 4 -29.43 29.83 -22.04
CA SER A 4 -28.23 30.41 -22.63
C SER A 4 -27.91 29.64 -23.90
N PHE A 5 -28.18 30.23 -25.06
CA PHE A 5 -27.75 29.68 -26.32
C PHE A 5 -26.22 29.88 -26.47
N PRO A 6 -25.44 28.83 -26.76
CA PRO A 6 -24.01 29.01 -27.01
C PRO A 6 -23.84 29.90 -28.24
N LYS A 7 -23.17 31.05 -28.06
CA LYS A 7 -22.80 31.95 -29.16
C LYS A 7 -22.07 31.13 -30.23
N ALA A 8 -22.50 31.24 -31.49
CA ALA A 8 -21.84 30.61 -32.63
C ALA A 8 -20.37 31.03 -32.64
N LYS A 9 -19.47 30.09 -32.32
CA LYS A 9 -18.03 30.36 -32.31
C LYS A 9 -17.57 30.46 -33.76
N THR A 10 -16.90 31.55 -34.10
CA THR A 10 -16.28 31.70 -35.42
C THR A 10 -15.22 30.61 -35.59
N LEU A 11 -15.11 30.03 -36.79
CA LEU A 11 -14.19 28.91 -37.08
C LEU A 11 -12.73 29.20 -36.67
N VAL A 12 -12.34 30.48 -36.70
CA VAL A 12 -11.03 30.98 -36.25
C VAL A 12 -10.84 30.79 -34.74
N GLN A 13 -11.85 31.13 -33.95
CA GLN A 13 -11.82 30.99 -32.49
C GLN A 13 -11.77 29.51 -32.07
N GLN A 14 -12.48 28.64 -32.81
CA GLN A 14 -12.46 27.20 -32.58
C GLN A 14 -11.08 26.59 -32.87
N ARG A 15 -10.40 27.04 -33.93
CA ARG A 15 -9.04 26.59 -34.30
C ARG A 15 -7.97 27.04 -33.29
N GLN A 16 -8.10 28.24 -32.74
CA GLN A 16 -7.21 28.72 -31.67
C GLN A 16 -7.41 27.94 -30.36
N MET A 17 -8.66 27.65 -29.99
CA MET A 17 -8.96 26.87 -28.80
C MET A 17 -8.48 25.43 -28.94
N GLN A 18 -8.61 24.83 -30.13
CA GLN A 18 -8.04 23.51 -30.41
C GLN A 18 -6.52 23.51 -30.27
N ARG A 19 -5.80 24.49 -30.85
CA ARG A 19 -4.34 24.59 -30.66
C ARG A 19 -3.96 24.68 -29.18
N LEU A 20 -4.65 25.53 -28.41
CA LEU A 20 -4.41 25.64 -26.97
C LEU A 20 -4.63 24.31 -26.25
N LEU A 21 -5.73 23.61 -26.54
CA LEU A 21 -6.00 22.29 -25.99
C LEU A 21 -4.95 21.26 -26.41
N THR A 22 -4.47 21.30 -27.65
CA THR A 22 -3.41 20.40 -28.12
C THR A 22 -2.11 20.66 -27.37
N PHE A 23 -1.72 21.92 -27.16
CA PHE A 23 -0.54 22.24 -26.36
C PHE A 23 -0.69 21.81 -24.89
N ALA A 24 -1.86 22.04 -24.29
CA ALA A 24 -2.13 21.58 -22.93
C ALA A 24 -2.06 20.05 -22.82
N PHE A 25 -2.63 19.33 -23.79
CA PHE A 25 -2.57 17.88 -23.84
C PHE A 25 -1.14 17.35 -23.98
N LEU A 26 -0.34 17.93 -24.88
CA LEU A 26 1.06 17.57 -25.05
C LEU A 26 1.89 17.84 -23.78
N LEU A 27 1.59 18.93 -23.07
CA LEU A 27 2.25 19.27 -21.82
C LEU A 27 1.93 18.23 -20.73
N VAL A 28 0.67 17.83 -20.59
CA VAL A 28 0.26 16.78 -19.65
C VAL A 28 0.88 15.42 -20.02
N MET A 29 0.92 15.07 -21.30
CA MET A 29 1.64 13.88 -21.78
C MET A 29 3.14 13.94 -21.45
N GLY A 30 3.77 15.10 -21.62
CA GLY A 30 5.18 15.29 -21.28
C GLY A 30 5.46 15.13 -19.80
N ILE A 31 4.62 15.72 -18.94
CA ILE A 31 4.75 15.59 -17.48
C ILE A 31 4.56 14.14 -17.04
N THR A 32 3.54 13.46 -17.55
CA THR A 32 3.28 12.05 -17.20
C THR A 32 4.43 11.14 -17.65
N ALA A 33 4.96 11.33 -18.87
CA ALA A 33 6.14 10.61 -19.34
C ALA A 33 7.38 10.92 -18.47
N PHE A 34 7.57 12.16 -18.05
CA PHE A 34 8.68 12.55 -17.16
C PHE A 34 8.57 11.92 -15.77
N VAL A 35 7.37 11.89 -15.18
CA VAL A 35 7.12 11.25 -13.88
C VAL A 35 7.36 9.75 -13.97
N LEU A 36 6.88 9.10 -15.03
CA LEU A 36 7.16 7.68 -15.27
C LEU A 36 8.66 7.43 -15.47
N TRP A 37 9.36 8.31 -16.18
CA TRP A 37 10.80 8.21 -16.34
C TRP A 37 11.54 8.35 -14.99
N GLN A 38 11.19 9.35 -14.18
CA GLN A 38 11.78 9.52 -12.85
C GLN A 38 11.41 8.38 -11.89
N GLY A 39 10.19 7.84 -11.96
CA GLY A 39 9.70 6.82 -11.03
C GLY A 39 10.12 5.39 -11.37
N PHE A 40 10.17 5.03 -12.66
CA PHE A 40 10.56 3.68 -13.10
C PHE A 40 12.04 3.56 -13.46
N PHE A 41 12.64 4.57 -14.09
CA PHE A 41 14.03 4.45 -14.58
C PHE A 41 15.07 4.99 -13.60
N LYS A 42 14.72 5.88 -12.66
CA LYS A 42 15.62 6.13 -11.53
C LYS A 42 15.41 5.04 -10.49
N GLN A 43 16.40 4.16 -10.38
CA GLN A 43 16.56 3.32 -9.21
C GLN A 43 16.49 4.21 -7.97
N ALA A 44 15.59 3.89 -7.04
CA ALA A 44 15.59 4.53 -5.74
C ALA A 44 17.01 4.41 -5.16
N PRO A 45 17.57 5.47 -4.56
CA PRO A 45 18.84 5.34 -3.86
C PRO A 45 18.68 4.22 -2.82
N THR A 46 19.34 3.10 -3.06
CA THR A 46 19.41 1.96 -2.14
C THR A 46 20.27 2.27 -0.92
N ASP A 47 20.68 3.52 -0.74
CA ASP A 47 21.23 4.03 0.50
C ASP A 47 20.10 4.32 1.48
N VAL A 48 19.41 3.26 1.90
CA VAL A 48 19.01 3.20 3.29
C VAL A 48 20.32 3.04 4.04
N THR A 49 20.95 4.17 4.39
CA THR A 49 22.07 4.17 5.33
C THR A 49 21.52 3.66 6.65
N VAL A 50 21.49 2.33 6.79
CA VAL A 50 21.49 1.70 8.10
C VAL A 50 22.72 2.33 8.77
N PRO A 51 22.58 3.00 9.92
CA PRO A 51 23.73 3.59 10.57
C PRO A 51 24.74 2.46 10.76
N ASN A 52 25.85 2.55 10.03
CA ASN A 52 27.01 1.68 10.21
C ASN A 52 27.63 2.07 11.56
N VAL A 53 26.91 1.75 12.63
CA VAL A 53 27.50 1.65 13.95
C VAL A 53 28.42 0.47 13.80
N GLY A 54 29.72 0.75 13.68
CA GLY A 54 30.79 -0.22 13.80
C GLY A 54 30.77 -0.85 15.18
N ALA A 55 29.71 -1.58 15.50
CA ALA A 55 29.62 -2.44 16.65
C ALA A 55 30.43 -3.68 16.30
N PRO A 56 31.36 -4.11 17.17
CA PRO A 56 31.97 -5.42 17.01
C PRO A 56 30.83 -6.44 16.88
N ARG A 57 30.93 -7.37 15.92
CA ARG A 57 30.02 -8.51 15.79
C ARG A 57 30.20 -9.41 17.01
N GLN A 58 29.70 -8.97 18.16
CA GLN A 58 29.51 -9.84 19.31
C GLN A 58 28.50 -10.88 18.85
N LYS A 59 28.93 -12.14 18.82
CA LYS A 59 28.02 -13.27 18.74
C LYS A 59 27.09 -13.16 19.94
N VAL A 60 25.89 -12.62 19.71
CA VAL A 60 24.83 -12.66 20.70
C VAL A 60 24.28 -14.08 20.63
N GLU A 61 24.84 -14.95 21.46
CA GLU A 61 24.30 -16.28 21.69
C GLU A 61 23.09 -16.12 22.61
N VAL A 62 21.90 -16.29 22.03
CA VAL A 62 20.65 -16.29 22.80
C VAL A 62 20.65 -17.57 23.62
N ASN A 63 20.79 -17.43 24.94
CA ASN A 63 20.70 -18.55 25.85
C ASN A 63 19.23 -19.00 25.91
N PHE A 64 18.90 -20.20 25.43
CA PHE A 64 17.54 -20.75 25.47
C PHE A 64 17.26 -21.57 26.75
N ASP A 65 18.23 -21.68 27.67
CA ASP A 65 18.08 -22.46 28.89
C ASP A 65 17.10 -21.82 29.88
N PHE A 66 16.74 -20.53 29.71
CA PHE A 66 15.70 -19.90 30.53
C PHE A 66 14.30 -20.51 30.29
N PHE A 67 14.04 -21.07 29.10
CA PHE A 67 12.76 -21.74 28.80
C PHE A 67 12.59 -23.05 29.58
N LYS A 68 13.68 -23.60 30.14
CA LYS A 68 13.65 -24.82 30.97
C LYS A 68 13.26 -24.53 32.44
N SER A 69 13.05 -23.27 32.80
CA SER A 69 12.55 -22.92 34.14
C SER A 69 11.05 -23.24 34.25
N ASN A 70 10.66 -23.77 35.42
CA ASN A 70 9.34 -24.33 35.76
C ASN A 70 8.12 -23.43 35.38
N VAL A 71 8.35 -22.12 35.23
CA VAL A 71 7.33 -21.13 34.85
C VAL A 71 6.92 -21.26 33.37
N PHE A 72 7.81 -21.73 32.50
CA PHE A 72 7.58 -21.74 31.05
C PHE A 72 7.13 -23.08 30.46
N GLU A 73 7.12 -24.16 31.23
CA GLU A 73 6.57 -25.45 30.80
C GLU A 73 5.13 -25.32 30.30
N LYS A 74 4.32 -24.47 30.96
CA LYS A 74 2.92 -24.22 30.59
C LYS A 74 2.75 -23.56 29.22
N PHE A 75 3.76 -22.85 28.72
CA PHE A 75 3.74 -22.24 27.38
C PHE A 75 4.27 -23.18 26.29
N SER A 76 4.94 -24.27 26.67
CA SER A 76 5.43 -25.28 25.73
C SER A 76 4.35 -26.30 25.34
N LEU A 77 3.27 -26.37 26.10
CA LEU A 77 2.13 -27.24 25.81
C LEU A 77 1.29 -26.60 24.69
N PRO A 78 0.96 -27.35 23.62
CA PRO A 78 0.01 -26.86 22.63
C PRO A 78 -1.32 -26.55 23.35
N LEU A 79 -1.88 -25.37 23.08
CA LEU A 79 -3.17 -24.99 23.66
C LEU A 79 -4.20 -26.04 23.24
N GLU A 80 -4.88 -26.64 24.23
CA GLU A 80 -5.98 -27.55 23.98
C GLU A 80 -7.06 -26.80 23.20
N GLU A 81 -7.41 -27.30 22.01
CA GLU A 81 -8.43 -26.66 21.19
C GLU A 81 -9.75 -26.65 21.98
N PRO A 82 -10.40 -25.49 22.13
CA PRO A 82 -11.64 -25.42 22.89
C PRO A 82 -12.69 -26.30 22.20
N VAL A 83 -13.27 -27.22 22.95
CA VAL A 83 -14.37 -28.06 22.45
C VAL A 83 -15.51 -27.13 22.01
N PRO A 84 -15.91 -27.16 20.73
CA PRO A 84 -16.98 -26.30 20.25
C PRO A 84 -18.28 -26.66 20.99
N PRO A 85 -19.03 -25.69 21.52
CA PRO A 85 -20.29 -25.97 22.19
C PRO A 85 -21.26 -26.67 21.23
N GLN A 86 -21.82 -27.79 21.69
CA GLN A 86 -22.65 -28.72 20.93
C GLN A 86 -23.91 -28.10 20.29
N ASN A 87 -24.23 -26.84 20.63
CA ASN A 87 -25.44 -26.12 20.21
C ASN A 87 -25.17 -24.80 19.46
N LEU A 88 -23.97 -24.61 18.87
CA LEU A 88 -23.60 -23.41 18.10
C LEU A 88 -24.64 -23.03 17.02
N GLY A 89 -25.21 -24.02 16.33
CA GLY A 89 -26.21 -23.81 15.27
C GLY A 89 -27.60 -23.36 15.74
N ARG A 90 -27.92 -23.44 17.05
CA ARG A 90 -29.22 -22.96 17.57
C ARG A 90 -29.19 -21.50 18.03
N GLN A 91 -28.01 -20.96 18.34
CA GLN A 91 -27.85 -19.58 18.82
C GLN A 91 -27.39 -18.62 17.73
N ASN A 92 -26.72 -19.11 16.69
CA ASN A 92 -26.24 -18.27 15.59
C ASN A 92 -27.02 -18.55 14.29
N PRO A 93 -27.88 -17.61 13.81
CA PRO A 93 -28.66 -17.80 12.59
C PRO A 93 -27.83 -17.73 11.30
N PHE A 94 -26.52 -17.47 11.39
CA PHE A 94 -25.61 -17.37 10.25
C PHE A 94 -24.79 -18.65 10.00
N VAL A 95 -24.97 -19.70 10.80
CA VAL A 95 -24.32 -21.01 10.58
C VAL A 95 -25.33 -21.97 9.95
N PRO A 96 -25.16 -22.38 8.67
CA PRO A 96 -26.00 -23.40 8.07
C PRO A 96 -25.69 -24.79 8.70
N PHE A 97 -26.74 -25.56 8.98
CA PHE A 97 -26.68 -26.90 9.55
C PHE A 97 -26.24 -27.97 8.56
#